data_AF-A0A3B0RES9-F1
#
_entry.id   AF-A0A3B0RES9-F1
#
_cell.length_a   1.000
_cell.length_b   1.000
_cell.length_c   1.000
_cell.angle_alpha   90.00
_cell.angle_beta   90.00
_cell.angle_gamma   90.00
#
_symmetry.space_group_name_H-M   'P 1'
#
loop_
_entity.id
_entity.type
_entity.pdbx_description
1 polymer ?
#
loop_
_entity_poly.entity_id
_entity_poly.type
_entity_poly.pdbx_seq_one_letter_code
_entity_poly.pdbx_strand_id
1 'polypeptide(L)'
;MAHWYDIIFELIDMRSFSSLWYWIALAVMWSSTSHWVLGVPWDMVTRARRYEDPGNIRDLEEILRINCNRIEFIIRKFGPVLAGMLFFILTILLMLGFVYGNEFSQAVFLMVMPMSLVLLLSIKVAKTIKQQQLRGAALYKKLYIHRLILQMLGTFSIFLTAMWGMYQNISSNAFGVF
;
A
#
# COMPACT_ATOMS: atom_id res chain seq x y z
N MET A 1 -28.40 7.70 -20.08
CA MET A 1 -27.28 8.03 -19.17
C MET A 1 -27.27 7.21 -17.86
N ALA A 2 -28.13 6.20 -17.68
CA ALA A 2 -28.11 5.29 -16.53
C ALA A 2 -27.22 4.04 -16.74
N HIS A 3 -27.09 3.55 -17.99
CA HIS A 3 -26.40 2.28 -18.29
C HIS A 3 -24.94 2.14 -17.82
N TRP A 4 -24.16 3.22 -17.78
CA TRP A 4 -22.75 3.14 -17.36
C TRP A 4 -22.60 3.03 -15.84
N TYR A 5 -23.52 3.61 -15.07
CA TYR A 5 -23.56 3.42 -13.62
C TYR A 5 -23.94 1.98 -13.30
N ASP A 6 -24.94 1.43 -13.99
CA ASP A 6 -25.37 0.05 -13.79
C ASP A 6 -24.24 -0.95 -14.11
N ILE A 7 -23.49 -0.74 -15.19
CA ILE A 7 -22.31 -1.57 -15.53
C ILE A 7 -21.19 -1.44 -14.47
N ILE A 8 -20.96 -0.24 -13.92
CA ILE A 8 -19.97 -0.03 -12.85
C ILE A 8 -20.45 -0.68 -11.55
N PHE A 9 -21.73 -0.62 -11.21
CA PHE A 9 -22.31 -1.26 -10.03
C PHE A 9 -22.42 -2.78 -10.17
N GLU A 10 -22.63 -3.30 -11.39
CA GLU A 10 -22.61 -4.73 -11.73
C GLU A 10 -21.18 -5.28 -11.77
N LEU A 11 -20.18 -4.46 -12.12
CA LEU A 11 -18.76 -4.78 -11.92
C LEU A 11 -18.36 -4.73 -10.43
N ILE A 12 -18.98 -3.85 -9.63
CA ILE A 12 -18.84 -3.73 -8.17
C ILE A 12 -19.86 -4.63 -7.44
N ASP A 13 -20.49 -5.60 -8.12
CA ASP A 13 -21.59 -6.36 -7.52
C ASP A 13 -21.15 -7.10 -6.25
N MET A 14 -22.12 -7.31 -5.35
CA MET A 14 -22.07 -7.63 -3.91
C MET A 14 -21.14 -8.77 -3.46
N ARG A 15 -20.46 -9.45 -4.39
CA ARG A 15 -19.40 -10.45 -4.18
C ARG A 15 -18.04 -9.86 -4.57
N SER A 16 -17.57 -8.88 -3.81
CA SER A 16 -16.29 -8.20 -4.04
C SER A 16 -15.10 -9.13 -4.27
N PHE A 17 -15.04 -10.28 -3.58
CA PHE A 17 -13.94 -11.24 -3.75
C PHE A 17 -14.08 -12.14 -4.99
N SER A 18 -15.28 -12.25 -5.56
CA SER A 18 -15.54 -12.97 -6.82
C SER A 18 -15.36 -12.07 -8.04
N SER A 19 -15.50 -10.75 -7.89
CA SER A 19 -15.36 -9.82 -9.02
C SER A 19 -13.90 -9.47 -9.33
N LEU A 20 -13.61 -9.29 -10.63
CA LEU A 20 -12.30 -8.90 -11.13
C LEU A 20 -11.86 -7.51 -10.65
N TRP A 21 -12.80 -6.62 -10.30
CA TRP A 21 -12.47 -5.24 -9.88
C TRP A 21 -11.48 -5.25 -8.71
N TYR A 22 -11.72 -6.12 -7.74
CA TYR A 22 -10.96 -6.19 -6.51
C TYR A 22 -9.53 -6.62 -6.79
N TRP A 23 -9.38 -7.68 -7.58
CA TRP A 23 -8.09 -8.25 -7.94
C TRP A 23 -7.26 -7.31 -8.82
N ILE A 24 -7.91 -6.60 -9.76
CA ILE A 24 -7.24 -5.57 -10.57
C ILE A 24 -6.76 -4.43 -9.68
N ALA A 25 -7.63 -3.89 -8.81
CA ALA A 25 -7.27 -2.82 -7.90
C ALA A 25 -6.13 -3.24 -6.96
N LEU A 26 -6.17 -4.47 -6.43
CA LEU A 26 -5.14 -5.02 -5.55
C LEU A 26 -3.80 -5.17 -6.30
N ALA A 27 -3.83 -5.71 -7.52
CA ALA A 27 -2.63 -5.89 -8.35
C ALA A 27 -2.00 -4.56 -8.73
N VAL A 28 -2.80 -3.57 -9.16
CA VAL A 28 -2.32 -2.22 -9.48
C VAL A 28 -1.73 -1.56 -8.25
N MET A 29 -2.43 -1.62 -7.12
CA MET A 29 -1.99 -1.02 -5.85
C MET A 29 -0.64 -1.59 -5.38
N TRP A 30 -0.47 -2.91 -5.40
CA TRP A 30 0.79 -3.55 -5.01
C TRP A 30 1.90 -3.39 -6.05
N SER A 31 1.57 -3.34 -7.34
CA SER A 31 2.53 -3.04 -8.42
C SER A 31 3.11 -1.63 -8.25
N SER A 32 2.25 -0.62 -8.07
CA SER A 32 2.68 0.76 -7.81
C SER A 32 3.51 0.84 -6.53
N THR A 33 3.02 0.28 -5.43
CA THR A 33 3.72 0.34 -4.13
C THR A 33 5.10 -0.35 -4.18
N SER A 34 5.24 -1.43 -4.95
CA SER A 34 6.52 -2.15 -5.08
C SER A 34 7.52 -1.46 -6.01
N HIS A 35 7.04 -0.61 -6.93
CA HIS A 35 7.88 0.14 -7.86
C HIS A 35 8.45 1.42 -7.23
N TRP A 36 7.66 2.11 -6.42
CA TRP A 36 8.02 3.39 -5.80
C TRP A 36 8.46 3.22 -4.35
N VAL A 37 9.76 3.33 -4.08
CA VAL A 37 10.34 3.23 -2.72
C VAL A 37 10.67 4.62 -2.22
N LEU A 38 9.95 5.09 -1.17
CA LEU A 38 10.05 6.46 -0.67
C LEU A 38 9.89 7.54 -1.77
N GLY A 39 8.99 7.28 -2.73
CA GLY A 39 8.73 8.20 -3.84
C GLY A 39 9.79 8.21 -4.94
N VAL A 40 10.74 7.27 -4.90
CA VAL A 40 11.77 7.11 -5.94
C VAL A 40 11.57 5.77 -6.64
N PRO A 41 11.59 5.73 -7.98
CA PRO A 41 11.41 4.48 -8.70
C PRO A 41 12.65 3.59 -8.53
N TRP A 42 12.42 2.28 -8.38
CA TRP A 42 13.48 1.33 -8.01
C TRP A 42 14.60 1.21 -9.05
N ASP A 43 14.33 1.52 -10.32
CA ASP A 43 15.32 1.53 -11.38
C ASP A 43 16.39 2.61 -11.15
N MET A 44 16.04 3.79 -10.62
CA MET A 44 17.03 4.81 -10.23
C MET A 44 17.97 4.28 -9.14
N VAL A 45 17.42 3.56 -8.15
CA VAL A 45 18.20 2.97 -7.06
C VAL A 45 19.19 1.92 -7.58
N THR A 46 18.76 1.06 -8.51
CA THR A 46 19.64 0.03 -9.07
C THR A 46 20.67 0.59 -10.04
N ARG A 47 20.32 1.62 -10.83
CA ARG A 47 21.24 2.32 -11.72
C ARG A 47 22.36 3.00 -10.94
N ALA A 48 22.01 3.78 -9.91
CA ALA A 48 22.99 4.48 -9.09
C ALA A 48 23.95 3.51 -8.37
N ARG A 49 23.48 2.31 -8.01
CA ARG A 49 24.32 1.25 -7.42
C ARG A 49 25.19 0.51 -8.45
N ARG A 50 24.67 0.23 -9.65
CA ARG A 50 25.35 -0.62 -10.64
C ARG A 50 26.44 0.13 -11.41
N TYR A 51 26.16 1.37 -11.81
CA TYR A 51 27.05 2.13 -12.68
C TYR A 51 28.06 2.99 -11.91
N GLU A 52 27.86 3.15 -10.59
CA GLU A 52 28.68 3.98 -9.70
C GLU A 52 28.97 5.40 -10.22
N ASP A 53 28.17 5.86 -11.18
CA ASP A 53 28.30 7.16 -11.79
C ASP A 53 27.98 8.24 -10.73
N PRO A 54 28.94 9.14 -10.42
CA PRO A 54 28.74 10.21 -9.46
C PRO A 54 27.50 11.07 -9.74
N GLY A 55 27.09 11.22 -11.01
CA GLY A 55 25.86 11.93 -11.38
C GLY A 55 24.61 11.23 -10.86
N ASN A 56 24.41 9.96 -11.22
CA ASN A 56 23.25 9.16 -10.82
C ASN A 56 23.13 9.00 -9.30
N ILE A 57 24.26 8.88 -8.59
CA ILE A 57 24.27 8.79 -7.12
C ILE A 57 23.77 10.10 -6.51
N ARG A 58 24.27 11.25 -6.99
CA ARG A 58 23.86 12.57 -6.50
C ARG A 58 22.38 12.82 -6.76
N ASP A 59 21.89 12.48 -7.96
CA ASP A 59 20.48 12.66 -8.31
C ASP A 59 19.57 11.81 -7.41
N LEU A 60 19.96 10.56 -7.14
CA LEU A 60 19.25 9.67 -6.21
C LEU A 60 19.23 10.23 -4.78
N GLU A 61 20.38 10.69 -4.27
CA GLU A 61 20.47 11.26 -2.92
C GLU A 61 19.63 12.54 -2.80
N GLU A 62 19.61 13.38 -3.84
CA GLU A 62 18.85 14.62 -3.85
C GLU A 62 17.34 14.38 -3.88
N ILE A 63 16.85 13.48 -4.75
CA ILE A 63 15.41 13.16 -4.79
C ILE A 63 14.95 12.49 -3.49
N LEU A 64 15.76 11.62 -2.89
CA LEU A 64 15.46 11.02 -1.58
C LEU A 64 15.43 12.08 -0.48
N ARG A 65 16.34 13.04 -0.50
CA ARG A 65 16.37 14.17 0.45
C ARG A 65 15.07 14.98 0.36
N ILE A 66 14.65 15.33 -0.85
CA ILE A 66 13.40 16.07 -1.10
C ILE A 66 12.19 15.28 -0.59
N ASN A 67 12.09 13.99 -0.94
CA ASN A 67 10.97 13.14 -0.52
C ASN A 67 10.93 12.95 1.01
N CYS A 68 12.08 12.73 1.65
CA CYS A 68 12.15 12.61 3.11
C CYS A 68 11.73 13.91 3.82
N ASN A 69 12.17 15.07 3.30
CA ASN A 69 11.77 16.36 3.83
C ASN A 69 10.26 16.60 3.68
N ARG A 70 9.67 16.22 2.54
CA ARG A 70 8.23 16.34 2.30
C ARG A 70 7.42 15.45 3.25
N ILE A 71 7.83 14.19 3.43
CA ILE A 71 7.19 13.27 4.37
C ILE A 71 7.23 13.85 5.78
N GLU A 72 8.41 14.28 6.23
CA GLU A 72 8.55 14.84 7.58
C GLU A 72 7.72 16.12 7.77
N PHE A 73 7.68 17.02 6.78
CA PHE A 73 6.86 18.22 6.83
C PHE A 73 5.37 17.90 7.02
N ILE A 74 4.83 16.96 6.22
CA ILE A 74 3.44 16.53 6.31
C ILE A 74 3.15 15.91 7.69
N ILE A 75 4.02 15.01 8.16
CA ILE A 75 3.83 14.32 9.43
C ILE A 75 3.98 15.26 10.63
N ARG A 76 4.89 16.23 10.59
CA ARG A 76 5.00 17.24 11.66
C ARG A 76 3.79 18.16 11.73
N LYS A 77 3.24 18.55 10.59
CA LYS A 77 2.12 19.50 10.52
C LYS A 77 0.77 18.84 10.74
N PHE A 78 0.56 17.65 10.17
CA PHE A 78 -0.74 16.98 10.10
C PHE A 78 -0.76 15.59 10.73
N GLY A 79 0.34 15.11 11.30
CA GLY A 79 0.49 13.73 11.80
C GLY A 79 -0.64 13.26 12.71
N PRO A 80 -0.98 13.99 13.79
CA PRO A 80 -2.07 13.59 14.69
C PRO A 80 -3.43 13.51 13.99
N VAL A 81 -3.74 14.48 13.12
CA VAL A 81 -5.01 14.54 12.37
C VAL A 81 -5.10 13.38 11.38
N LEU A 82 -4.04 13.14 10.60
CA LEU A 82 -3.97 12.05 9.63
C LEU A 82 -4.06 10.69 10.32
N ALA A 83 -3.38 10.51 11.46
CA ALA A 83 -3.47 9.29 12.24
C ALA A 83 -4.90 9.07 12.76
N GLY A 84 -5.52 10.10 13.34
CA GLY A 84 -6.91 10.03 13.81
C GLY A 84 -7.89 9.66 12.70
N MET A 85 -7.81 10.32 11.54
CA MET A 85 -8.65 10.01 10.38
C MET A 85 -8.41 8.58 9.87
N LEU A 86 -7.16 8.14 9.78
CA LEU A 86 -6.82 6.80 9.35
C LEU A 86 -7.39 5.73 10.29
N PHE A 87 -7.20 5.87 11.61
CA PHE A 87 -7.76 4.93 12.58
C PHE A 87 -9.29 4.95 12.58
N PHE A 88 -9.90 6.12 12.42
CA PHE A 88 -11.34 6.27 12.31
C PHE A 88 -11.89 5.51 11.09
N ILE A 89 -11.31 5.72 9.90
CA ILE A 89 -11.69 5.03 8.67
C ILE A 89 -11.48 3.52 8.80
N LEU A 90 -10.34 3.08 9.33
CA LEU A 90 -10.07 1.65 9.55
C LEU A 90 -11.07 1.03 10.52
N THR A 91 -11.48 1.75 11.57
CA THR A 91 -12.48 1.27 12.53
C THR A 91 -13.86 1.15 11.90
N ILE A 92 -14.27 2.14 11.09
CA ILE A 92 -15.54 2.08 10.34
C ILE A 92 -15.54 0.88 9.40
N LEU A 93 -14.48 0.71 8.61
CA LEU A 93 -14.34 -0.40 7.67
C LEU A 93 -14.33 -1.75 8.38
N LEU A 94 -13.66 -1.84 9.54
CA LEU A 94 -13.65 -3.04 10.36
C LEU A 94 -15.05 -3.38 10.88
N MET A 95 -15.77 -2.39 11.42
CA MET A 95 -17.12 -2.57 11.94
C MET A 95 -18.09 -2.97 10.82
N LEU A 96 -18.15 -2.19 9.74
CA LEU A 96 -19.02 -2.48 8.59
C LEU A 96 -18.68 -3.83 7.96
N GLY A 97 -17.38 -4.12 7.80
CA GLY A 97 -16.93 -5.35 7.16
C GLY A 97 -17.19 -6.60 7.97
N PHE A 98 -16.70 -6.65 9.20
CA PHE A 98 -16.63 -7.88 9.98
C PHE A 98 -17.76 -8.03 11.01
N VAL A 99 -18.32 -6.92 11.51
CA VAL A 99 -19.43 -6.96 12.47
C VAL A 99 -20.77 -6.97 11.73
N TYR A 100 -20.94 -6.10 10.74
CA TYR A 100 -22.17 -6.02 9.94
C TYR A 100 -22.16 -6.92 8.69
N GLY A 101 -21.05 -7.61 8.41
CA GLY A 101 -20.97 -8.57 7.31
C GLY A 101 -20.93 -7.97 5.90
N ASN A 102 -20.60 -6.68 5.75
CA ASN A 102 -20.53 -6.04 4.45
C ASN A 102 -19.24 -6.45 3.68
N GLU A 103 -19.37 -7.28 2.65
CA GLU A 103 -18.25 -7.80 1.88
C GLU A 103 -17.39 -6.70 1.23
N PHE A 104 -18.01 -5.67 0.67
CA PHE A 104 -17.29 -4.53 0.08
C PHE A 104 -16.41 -3.83 1.12
N SER A 105 -16.93 -3.63 2.33
CA SER A 105 -16.16 -3.02 3.41
C SER A 105 -14.99 -3.90 3.86
N GLN A 106 -15.15 -5.23 3.86
CA GLN A 106 -14.05 -6.16 4.12
C GLN A 106 -12.97 -6.07 3.05
N ALA A 107 -13.37 -6.03 1.78
CA ALA A 107 -12.47 -5.89 0.64
C ALA A 107 -11.64 -4.60 0.75
N VAL A 108 -12.29 -3.46 0.97
CA VAL A 108 -11.61 -2.18 1.15
C VAL A 108 -10.72 -2.19 2.39
N PHE A 109 -11.17 -2.78 3.51
CA PHE A 109 -10.35 -2.92 4.72
C PHE A 109 -9.04 -3.68 4.42
N LEU A 110 -9.13 -4.82 3.72
CA LEU A 110 -7.97 -5.65 3.36
C LEU A 110 -6.99 -4.95 2.41
N MET A 111 -7.42 -3.91 1.69
CA MET A 111 -6.53 -3.04 0.92
C MET A 111 -5.93 -1.92 1.77
N VAL A 112 -6.75 -1.21 2.54
CA VAL A 112 -6.33 0.00 3.27
C VAL A 112 -5.45 -0.34 4.47
N MET A 113 -5.74 -1.43 5.18
CA MET A 113 -4.97 -1.86 6.35
C MET A 113 -3.47 -2.09 6.02
N PRO A 114 -3.08 -2.92 5.05
CA PRO A 114 -1.66 -3.08 4.73
C PRO A 114 -1.04 -1.79 4.17
N MET A 115 -1.78 -0.98 3.41
CA MET A 115 -1.28 0.31 2.92
C MET A 115 -0.98 1.28 4.08
N SER A 116 -1.74 1.22 5.17
CA SER A 116 -1.46 1.98 6.39
C SER A 116 -0.11 1.58 7.00
N LEU A 117 0.24 0.29 6.97
CA LEU A 117 1.53 -0.21 7.43
C LEU A 117 2.67 0.24 6.50
N VAL A 118 2.46 0.22 5.18
CA VAL A 118 3.40 0.77 4.18
C VAL A 118 3.70 2.23 4.49
N LEU A 119 2.67 3.04 4.76
CA LEU A 119 2.82 4.45 5.12
C LEU A 119 3.67 4.62 6.39
N LEU A 120 3.37 3.87 7.45
CA LEU A 120 4.11 3.92 8.71
C LEU A 120 5.59 3.52 8.53
N LEU A 121 5.86 2.46 7.76
CA LEU A 121 7.22 2.03 7.44
C LEU A 121 7.97 3.10 6.65
N SER A 122 7.31 3.71 5.67
CA SER A 122 7.88 4.78 4.84
C SER A 122 8.29 5.98 5.71
N ILE A 123 7.43 6.40 6.66
CA ILE A 123 7.74 7.47 7.61
C ILE A 123 8.94 7.11 8.49
N LYS A 124 8.97 5.88 9.03
CA LYS A 124 10.09 5.40 9.86
C LYS A 124 11.41 5.41 9.11
N VAL A 125 11.42 4.93 7.86
CA VAL A 125 12.63 4.88 7.04
C VAL A 125 13.08 6.29 6.64
N ALA A 126 12.17 7.16 6.20
CA ALA A 126 12.47 8.56 5.88
C ALA A 126 13.11 9.30 7.07
N LYS A 127 12.53 9.13 8.27
CA LYS A 127 13.08 9.69 9.51
C LYS A 127 14.47 9.13 9.83
N THR A 128 14.67 7.82 9.66
CA THR A 128 15.98 7.18 9.90
C THR A 128 17.05 7.72 8.94
N ILE A 129 16.74 7.81 7.64
CA ILE A 129 17.65 8.32 6.62
C ILE A 129 18.09 9.75 6.97
N LYS A 130 17.15 10.60 7.37
CA LYS A 130 17.44 11.99 7.72
C LYS A 130 18.23 12.11 9.02
N GLN A 131 17.86 11.39 10.07
CA GLN A 131 18.51 11.47 11.38
C GLN A 131 19.94 10.94 11.36
N GLN A 132 20.19 9.84 10.62
CA GLN A 132 21.50 9.21 10.52
C GLN A 132 22.32 9.73 9.33
N GLN A 133 21.75 10.65 8.54
CA GLN A 133 22.35 11.18 7.30
C GLN A 133 22.90 10.06 6.40
N LEU A 134 22.10 9.00 6.21
CA LEU A 134 22.53 7.82 5.48
C LEU A 134 22.92 8.18 4.04
N ARG A 135 24.12 7.76 3.63
CA ARG A 135 24.67 7.96 2.28
C ARG A 135 25.31 6.69 1.75
N GLY A 136 25.53 6.63 0.44
CA GLY A 136 26.22 5.53 -0.23
C GLY A 136 25.70 4.14 0.17
N ALA A 137 26.60 3.22 0.52
CA ALA A 137 26.28 1.82 0.81
C ALA A 137 25.21 1.63 1.91
N ALA A 138 25.25 2.45 2.97
CA ALA A 138 24.29 2.36 4.07
C ALA A 138 22.88 2.77 3.64
N LEU A 139 22.76 3.79 2.78
CA LEU A 139 21.50 4.22 2.19
C LEU A 139 20.90 3.11 1.30
N TYR A 140 21.70 2.55 0.39
CA TYR A 140 21.27 1.45 -0.48
C TYR A 140 20.79 0.23 0.31
N LYS A 141 21.53 -0.16 1.36
CA LYS A 141 21.12 -1.27 2.24
C LYS A 141 19.77 -0.99 2.89
N LYS A 142 19.56 0.24 3.38
CA LYS A 142 18.30 0.63 4.02
C LYS A 142 17.12 0.62 3.04
N LEU A 143 17.30 1.15 1.83
CA LEU A 143 16.27 1.14 0.77
C LEU A 143 15.93 -0.27 0.31
N TYR A 144 16.94 -1.14 0.17
CA TYR A 144 16.75 -2.53 -0.18
C TYR A 144 15.95 -3.29 0.89
N ILE A 145 16.33 -3.15 2.17
CA ILE A 145 15.59 -3.76 3.28
C ILE A 145 14.16 -3.23 3.31
N HIS A 146 13.96 -1.92 3.14
CA HIS A 146 12.62 -1.34 3.10
C HIS A 146 11.78 -1.96 1.99
N ARG A 147 12.32 -2.08 0.77
CA ARG A 147 11.62 -2.72 -0.37
C ARG A 147 11.29 -4.19 -0.09
N LEU A 148 12.22 -4.96 0.47
CA LEU A 148 11.96 -6.35 0.84
C LEU A 148 10.79 -6.47 1.84
N ILE A 149 10.75 -5.59 2.84
CA ILE A 149 9.65 -5.56 3.81
C ILE A 149 8.32 -5.23 3.10
N LEU A 150 8.31 -4.27 2.16
CA LEU A 150 7.10 -3.94 1.40
C LEU A 150 6.63 -5.12 0.52
N GLN A 151 7.56 -5.84 -0.12
CA GLN A 151 7.23 -7.02 -0.91
C GLN A 151 6.67 -8.15 -0.04
N MET A 152 7.30 -8.45 1.09
CA MET A 152 6.82 -9.44 2.05
C MET A 152 5.41 -9.10 2.56
N LEU A 153 5.18 -7.83 2.90
CA LEU A 153 3.87 -7.33 3.31
C LEU A 153 2.84 -7.48 2.19
N GLY A 154 3.23 -7.23 0.94
CA GLY A 154 2.38 -7.41 -0.23
C GLY A 154 2.01 -8.85 -0.49
N THR A 155 2.98 -9.73 -0.52
CA THR A 155 2.76 -11.18 -0.66
C THR A 155 1.86 -11.70 0.45
N PHE A 156 2.12 -11.30 1.70
CA PHE A 156 1.31 -11.70 2.85
C PHE A 156 -0.12 -11.15 2.78
N SER A 157 -0.28 -9.89 2.39
CA SER A 157 -1.59 -9.26 2.19
C SER A 157 -2.39 -9.97 1.11
N ILE A 158 -1.81 -10.18 -0.07
CA ILE A 158 -2.49 -10.87 -1.18
C ILE A 158 -2.89 -12.29 -0.77
N PHE A 159 -2.02 -13.00 -0.05
CA PHE A 159 -2.31 -14.34 0.45
C PHE A 159 -3.48 -14.35 1.43
N LEU A 160 -3.45 -13.50 2.47
CA LEU A 160 -4.54 -13.41 3.45
C LEU A 160 -5.87 -13.04 2.79
N THR A 161 -5.81 -12.09 1.86
CA THR A 161 -6.94 -11.67 1.07
C THR A 161 -7.51 -12.80 0.21
N ALA A 162 -6.67 -13.57 -0.47
CA ALA A 162 -7.11 -14.72 -1.26
C ALA A 162 -7.77 -15.78 -0.38
N MET A 163 -7.17 -16.07 0.78
CA MET A 163 -7.73 -17.03 1.74
C MET A 163 -9.09 -16.57 2.25
N TRP A 164 -9.21 -15.28 2.62
CA TRP A 164 -10.48 -14.70 3.07
C TRP A 164 -11.54 -14.69 1.96
N GLY A 165 -11.17 -14.29 0.74
CA GLY A 165 -12.06 -14.27 -0.41
C GLY A 165 -12.58 -15.66 -0.78
N MET A 166 -11.72 -16.69 -0.72
CA MET A 166 -12.16 -18.08 -0.90
C MET A 166 -13.12 -18.52 0.21
N TYR A 167 -12.85 -18.18 1.46
CA TYR A 167 -13.75 -18.47 2.57
C TYR A 167 -15.14 -17.83 2.38
N GLN A 168 -15.19 -16.57 1.96
CA GLN A 168 -16.44 -15.87 1.66
C GLN A 168 -17.19 -16.48 0.46
N ASN A 169 -16.48 -16.84 -0.60
CA ASN A 169 -17.07 -17.50 -1.76
C ASN A 169 -17.64 -18.89 -1.43
N ILE A 170 -16.94 -19.68 -0.59
CA ILE A 170 -17.42 -20.99 -0.16
C ILE A 170 -18.62 -20.85 0.79
N SER A 171 -18.55 -19.94 1.77
CA SER A 171 -19.65 -19.75 2.73
C SER A 171 -20.94 -19.30 2.04
N SER A 172 -20.87 -18.32 1.14
CA SER A 172 -22.02 -17.85 0.36
C SER A 172 -22.63 -18.95 -0.53
N ASN A 173 -21.79 -19.81 -1.12
CA ASN A 173 -22.26 -20.95 -1.92
C ASN A 173 -22.79 -22.12 -1.06
N ALA A 174 -22.24 -22.35 0.14
CA ALA A 174 -22.65 -23.41 1.04
C ALA A 174 -23.96 -23.09 1.79
N PHE A 175 -24.26 -21.81 2.02
CA PHE A 175 -25.49 -21.36 2.70
C PHE A 175 -26.66 -21.01 1.76
N GLY A 176 -26.52 -21.19 0.44
CA GLY A 176 -27.66 -21.27 -0.49
C GLY A 176 -28.60 -20.05 -0.48
N VAL A 177 -28.07 -18.82 -0.52
CA VAL A 177 -28.90 -17.64 -0.79
C VAL A 177 -28.55 -17.14 -2.20
N PHE A 178 -29.49 -17.39 -3.11
CA PHE A 178 -29.55 -16.84 -4.47
C PHE A 178 -29.83 -15.34 -4.43
#